data_AF-A0A1M7Z123-F1
#
_entry.id   AF-A0A1M7Z123-F1
#
_cell.length_a   1.000
_cell.length_b   1.000
_cell.length_c   1.000
_cell.angle_alpha   90.00
_cell.angle_beta   90.00
_cell.angle_gamma   90.00
#
_symmetry.space_group_name_H-M   'P 1'
#
loop_
_entity.id
_entity.type
_entity.pdbx_description
1 polymer ?
#
loop_
_entity_poly.entity_id
_entity_poly.type
_entity_poly.pdbx_seq_one_letter_code
_entity_poly.pdbx_strand_id
1 'polypeptide(L)'
;MKKMTLLSLCILSGCTASYQAQTEQKTPVAYDADSACQGSTALPDEFARMFEEVQDPALLADALAEPGKGKLCQGRVYQSKPGTSVTIYRAWNSTNPHSKSGQWWAFYQPAGDIEAYRADYEICYQWSPLDKMSQCHLKPGTKIVVGTGQSAVCSEYLTYPVSNKQQVFMTGGEDALSDCQDFTGVMSWR
;
A
#
# COMPACT_ATOMS: atom_id res chain seq x y z
N MET A 1 32.84 81.26 26.85
CA MET A 1 32.09 80.17 27.51
C MET A 1 30.60 80.42 27.30
N LYS A 2 29.82 79.34 27.16
CA LYS A 2 28.36 79.21 26.94
C LYS A 2 27.91 79.07 25.49
N LYS A 3 27.65 77.79 25.19
CA LYS A 3 27.26 77.12 23.96
C LYS A 3 25.82 77.45 23.56
N MET A 4 25.61 77.51 22.25
CA MET A 4 24.35 77.66 21.54
C MET A 4 23.64 76.30 21.52
N THR A 5 22.42 76.22 22.05
CA THR A 5 21.63 74.99 22.08
C THR A 5 20.83 74.88 20.78
N LEU A 6 21.26 74.00 19.86
CA LEU A 6 20.43 73.52 18.75
C LEU A 6 19.45 72.47 19.28
N LEU A 7 18.15 72.69 19.04
CA LEU A 7 17.10 71.72 19.31
C LEU A 7 16.97 70.80 18.08
N SER A 8 17.56 69.61 18.15
CA SER A 8 17.44 68.59 17.10
C SER A 8 16.06 67.92 17.14
N LEU A 9 15.37 67.96 16.00
CA LEU A 9 14.10 67.28 15.76
C LEU A 9 14.37 65.81 15.40
N CYS A 10 14.16 64.88 16.33
CA CYS A 10 14.24 63.44 16.05
C CYS A 10 12.94 62.95 15.42
N ILE A 11 12.96 62.68 14.12
CA ILE A 11 11.87 62.00 13.41
C ILE A 11 12.07 60.50 13.59
N LEU A 12 11.26 59.88 14.44
CA LEU A 12 11.18 58.43 14.58
C LEU A 12 10.42 57.86 13.36
N SER A 13 11.15 57.48 12.32
CA SER A 13 10.64 56.62 11.26
C SER A 13 10.53 55.19 11.79
N GLY A 14 9.35 54.85 12.32
CA GLY A 14 8.99 53.46 12.64
C GLY A 14 8.84 52.67 11.35
N CYS A 15 9.78 51.77 11.07
CA CYS A 15 9.56 50.72 10.09
C CYS A 15 8.54 49.74 10.69
N THR A 16 7.29 49.78 10.23
CA THR A 16 6.38 48.65 10.38
C THR A 16 6.95 47.51 9.55
N ALA A 17 7.84 46.73 10.15
CA ALA A 17 8.17 45.40 9.65
C ALA A 17 6.90 44.57 9.82
N SER A 18 6.06 44.56 8.79
CA SER A 18 4.99 43.59 8.65
C SER A 18 5.67 42.22 8.64
N TYR A 19 5.73 41.57 9.80
CA TYR A 19 5.94 40.14 9.90
C TYR A 19 4.77 39.50 9.16
N GLN A 20 4.96 39.22 7.88
CA GLN A 20 4.19 38.20 7.22
C GLN A 20 4.56 36.92 7.94
N ALA A 21 3.62 36.39 8.72
CA ALA A 21 3.65 35.00 9.10
C ALA A 21 3.80 34.24 7.78
N GLN A 22 4.99 33.70 7.53
CA GLN A 22 5.16 32.69 6.52
C GLN A 22 4.32 31.53 7.04
N THR A 23 3.09 31.43 6.53
CA THR A 23 2.46 30.14 6.37
C THR A 23 3.48 29.35 5.58
N GLU A 24 4.20 28.46 6.24
CA GLU A 24 4.82 27.32 5.58
C GLU A 24 3.70 26.70 4.78
N GLN A 25 3.67 27.07 3.50
CA GLN A 25 2.80 26.50 2.52
C GLN A 25 3.36 25.11 2.36
N LYS A 26 2.86 24.22 3.21
CA LYS A 26 3.12 22.80 3.22
C LYS A 26 2.74 22.34 1.83
N THR A 27 3.73 22.24 0.96
CA THR A 27 3.56 21.73 -0.38
C THR A 27 2.94 20.37 -0.15
N PRO A 28 1.67 20.13 -0.54
CA PRO A 28 1.18 18.78 -0.59
C PRO A 28 2.16 18.07 -1.49
N VAL A 29 2.67 16.90 -1.07
CA VAL A 29 3.41 16.03 -1.96
C VAL A 29 2.50 15.86 -3.18
N ALA A 30 2.87 16.50 -4.29
CA ALA A 30 2.02 16.54 -5.47
C ALA A 30 1.89 15.11 -5.94
N TYR A 31 0.66 14.59 -5.83
CA TYR A 31 0.31 13.28 -6.28
C TYR A 31 0.43 13.28 -7.81
N ASP A 32 1.41 12.55 -8.33
CA ASP A 32 1.58 12.38 -9.76
C ASP A 32 0.51 11.42 -10.25
N ALA A 33 -0.61 11.98 -10.72
CA ALA A 33 -1.76 11.21 -11.20
C ALA A 33 -1.50 10.43 -12.49
N ASP A 34 -0.29 10.53 -13.02
CA ASP A 34 0.11 9.97 -14.31
C ASP A 34 1.14 8.82 -14.21
N SER A 35 1.37 8.25 -13.02
CA SER A 35 2.21 7.05 -12.96
C SER A 35 1.46 5.84 -13.55
N ALA A 36 1.73 5.54 -14.82
CA ALA A 36 1.23 4.35 -15.49
C ALA A 36 1.51 3.08 -14.66
N CYS A 37 0.58 2.13 -14.69
CA CYS A 37 0.74 0.86 -13.97
C CYS A 37 2.04 0.17 -14.39
N GLN A 38 2.81 -0.27 -13.39
CA GLN A 38 4.12 -0.89 -13.61
C GLN A 38 4.04 -2.41 -13.45
N GLY A 39 4.98 -3.13 -14.07
CA GLY A 39 5.06 -4.59 -13.95
C GLY A 39 4.06 -5.35 -14.81
N SER A 40 3.72 -6.57 -14.40
CA SER A 40 2.94 -7.53 -15.20
C SER A 40 1.77 -8.09 -14.41
N THR A 41 0.66 -8.34 -15.10
CA THR A 41 -0.51 -9.08 -14.58
C THR A 41 -0.47 -10.57 -14.96
N ALA A 42 0.53 -11.01 -15.72
CA ALA A 42 0.72 -12.42 -16.06
C ALA A 42 1.14 -13.20 -14.82
N LEU A 43 0.58 -14.39 -14.61
CA LEU A 43 1.03 -15.28 -13.55
C LEU A 43 2.52 -15.61 -13.70
N PRO A 44 3.29 -15.71 -12.60
CA PRO A 44 4.61 -16.30 -12.63
C PRO A 44 4.57 -17.73 -13.20
N ASP A 45 5.64 -18.14 -13.88
CA ASP A 45 5.69 -19.40 -14.65
C ASP A 45 5.37 -20.64 -13.81
N GLU A 46 5.76 -20.63 -12.53
CA GLU A 46 5.47 -21.71 -11.58
C GLU A 46 3.98 -21.86 -11.29
N PHE A 47 3.21 -20.78 -11.37
CA PHE A 47 1.76 -20.79 -11.14
C PHE A 47 0.96 -20.95 -12.43
N ALA A 48 1.51 -20.56 -13.58
CA ALA A 48 0.80 -20.51 -14.86
C ALA A 48 0.06 -21.82 -15.21
N ARG A 49 0.64 -22.99 -14.90
CA ARG A 49 0.02 -24.30 -15.17
C ARG A 49 -1.18 -24.59 -14.27
N MET A 50 -1.23 -24.01 -13.08
CA MET A 50 -2.26 -24.25 -12.06
C MET A 50 -3.52 -23.42 -12.24
N PHE A 51 -3.50 -22.45 -13.16
CA PHE A 51 -4.61 -21.54 -13.39
C PHE A 51 -5.01 -21.50 -14.86
N GLU A 52 -6.21 -21.01 -15.10
CA GLU A 52 -6.68 -20.54 -16.40
C GLU A 52 -7.13 -19.08 -16.28
N GLU A 53 -6.83 -18.26 -17.29
CA GLU A 53 -7.33 -16.89 -17.35
C GLU A 53 -8.83 -16.93 -17.69
N VAL A 54 -9.63 -16.19 -16.92
CA VAL A 54 -11.09 -16.12 -17.08
C VAL A 54 -11.55 -14.66 -17.10
N GLN A 55 -12.77 -14.42 -17.54
CA GLN A 55 -13.38 -13.09 -17.46
C GLN A 55 -14.32 -13.02 -16.26
N ASP A 56 -14.07 -12.06 -15.37
CA ASP A 56 -14.97 -11.70 -14.28
C ASP A 56 -14.86 -10.19 -14.00
N PRO A 57 -15.57 -9.35 -14.78
CA PRO A 57 -15.43 -7.90 -14.68
C PRO A 57 -15.81 -7.35 -13.31
N ALA A 58 -16.74 -8.01 -12.60
CA ALA A 58 -17.15 -7.59 -11.26
C ALA A 58 -16.03 -7.82 -10.25
N LEU A 59 -15.44 -9.01 -10.23
CA LEU A 59 -14.31 -9.31 -9.35
C LEU A 59 -13.09 -8.42 -9.67
N LEU A 60 -12.83 -8.17 -10.96
CA LEU A 60 -11.76 -7.26 -11.36
C LEU A 60 -12.01 -5.83 -10.87
N ALA A 61 -13.23 -5.32 -11.02
CA ALA A 61 -13.58 -3.97 -10.55
C ALA A 61 -13.42 -3.81 -9.04
N ASP A 62 -13.72 -4.85 -8.25
CA ASP A 62 -13.52 -4.83 -6.79
C ASP A 62 -12.04 -4.72 -6.40
N ALA A 63 -11.15 -5.28 -7.22
CA ALA A 63 -9.72 -5.31 -6.98
C ALA A 63 -9.00 -4.02 -7.42
N LEU A 64 -9.58 -3.25 -8.35
CA LEU A 64 -8.97 -2.02 -8.85
C LEU A 64 -9.36 -0.81 -7.99
N ALA A 65 -8.48 0.18 -7.96
CA ALA A 65 -8.82 1.50 -7.45
C ALA A 65 -8.03 2.61 -8.13
N GLU A 66 -8.54 3.82 -7.99
CA GLU A 66 -7.85 5.02 -8.40
C GLU A 66 -6.54 5.21 -7.61
N PRO A 67 -5.53 5.85 -8.23
CA PRO A 67 -4.64 6.75 -7.54
C PRO A 67 -4.82 7.05 -6.04
N GLY A 68 -3.84 6.65 -5.21
CA GLY A 68 -3.77 6.99 -3.80
C GLY A 68 -4.71 6.21 -2.88
N LYS A 69 -5.48 5.26 -3.41
CA LYS A 69 -6.43 4.42 -2.64
C LYS A 69 -5.88 3.05 -2.27
N GLY A 70 -4.65 2.72 -2.64
CA GLY A 70 -4.12 1.37 -2.59
C GLY A 70 -4.87 0.46 -3.58
N LYS A 71 -4.92 -0.84 -3.28
CA LYS A 71 -5.43 -1.89 -4.17
C LYS A 71 -4.56 -2.09 -5.42
N LEU A 72 -5.13 -2.66 -6.50
CA LEU A 72 -4.42 -2.88 -7.75
C LEU A 72 -4.57 -1.69 -8.71
N CYS A 73 -3.50 -1.40 -9.44
CA CYS A 73 -3.50 -0.47 -10.57
C CYS A 73 -4.06 -1.13 -11.83
N GLN A 74 -3.70 -2.40 -12.04
CA GLN A 74 -4.12 -3.24 -13.16
C GLN A 74 -4.25 -4.68 -12.69
N GLY A 75 -5.04 -5.51 -13.37
CA GLY A 75 -5.19 -6.91 -12.98
C GLY A 75 -5.80 -7.78 -14.07
N ARG A 76 -5.61 -9.09 -13.93
CA ARG A 76 -6.30 -10.13 -14.70
C ARG A 76 -6.90 -11.17 -13.77
N VAL A 77 -8.02 -11.74 -14.17
CA VAL A 77 -8.72 -12.75 -13.39
C VAL A 77 -8.25 -14.14 -13.81
N TYR A 78 -7.90 -14.95 -12.82
CA TYR A 78 -7.52 -16.34 -13.00
C TYR A 78 -8.37 -17.23 -12.12
N GLN A 79 -8.65 -18.44 -12.60
CA GLN A 79 -9.32 -19.47 -11.82
C GLN A 79 -8.37 -20.65 -11.60
N SER A 80 -8.26 -21.12 -10.36
CA SER A 80 -7.42 -22.29 -10.04
C SER A 80 -8.05 -23.55 -10.64
N LYS A 81 -7.24 -24.37 -11.31
CA LYS A 81 -7.70 -25.59 -11.98
C LYS A 81 -7.99 -26.70 -10.96
N PRO A 82 -8.85 -27.67 -11.30
CA PRO A 82 -9.04 -28.89 -10.51
C PRO A 82 -7.71 -29.60 -10.21
N GLY A 83 -7.60 -30.18 -9.01
CA GLY A 83 -6.41 -30.95 -8.60
C GLY A 83 -5.14 -30.12 -8.36
N THR A 84 -5.23 -28.80 -8.36
CA THR A 84 -4.12 -27.90 -8.02
C THR A 84 -4.17 -27.50 -6.55
N SER A 85 -3.01 -27.23 -5.97
CA SER A 85 -2.87 -26.67 -4.63
C SER A 85 -1.86 -25.56 -4.69
N VAL A 86 -2.32 -24.32 -4.45
CA VAL A 86 -1.49 -23.12 -4.58
C VAL A 86 -1.30 -22.54 -3.20
N THR A 87 -0.06 -22.53 -2.71
CA THR A 87 0.27 -21.88 -1.44
C THR A 87 0.23 -20.38 -1.60
N ILE A 88 -0.42 -19.70 -0.66
CA ILE A 88 -0.53 -18.25 -0.61
C ILE A 88 -0.32 -17.75 0.83
N TYR A 89 0.10 -16.49 0.93
CA TYR A 89 0.53 -15.87 2.17
C TYR A 89 -0.21 -14.57 2.41
N ARG A 90 -0.51 -14.27 3.66
CA ARG A 90 -1.11 -13.00 4.06
C ARG A 90 -0.55 -12.56 5.39
N ALA A 91 0.06 -11.38 5.41
CA ALA A 91 0.31 -10.68 6.66
C ALA A 91 -0.98 -9.99 7.14
N TRP A 92 -1.30 -10.09 8.42
CA TRP A 92 -2.55 -9.57 8.99
C TRP A 92 -2.34 -8.99 10.39
N ASN A 93 -3.37 -8.31 10.90
CA ASN A 93 -3.34 -7.54 12.13
C ASN A 93 -3.92 -8.38 13.29
N SER A 94 -3.09 -8.77 14.26
CA SER A 94 -3.57 -9.56 15.42
C SER A 94 -4.69 -8.89 16.22
N THR A 95 -4.73 -7.56 16.26
CA THR A 95 -5.76 -6.79 16.98
C THR A 95 -7.09 -6.75 16.23
N ASN A 96 -7.12 -7.17 14.97
CA ASN A 96 -8.32 -7.36 14.18
C ASN A 96 -8.34 -8.78 13.57
N PRO A 97 -8.84 -9.80 14.31
CA PRO A 97 -8.84 -11.19 13.84
C PRO A 97 -9.58 -11.42 12.52
N HIS A 98 -10.60 -10.61 12.21
CA HIS A 98 -11.30 -10.67 10.92
C HIS A 98 -10.38 -10.34 9.74
N SER A 99 -9.27 -9.65 9.99
CA SER A 99 -8.25 -9.38 8.97
C SER A 99 -7.46 -10.63 8.58
N LYS A 100 -7.54 -11.75 9.31
CA LYS A 100 -6.85 -13.00 8.96
C LYS A 100 -7.26 -13.54 7.59
N SER A 101 -8.55 -13.54 7.27
CA SER A 101 -9.12 -14.05 6.03
C SER A 101 -9.55 -12.94 5.06
N GLY A 102 -8.89 -11.78 5.13
CA GLY A 102 -9.16 -10.67 4.22
C GLY A 102 -8.76 -10.96 2.77
N GLN A 103 -8.99 -9.97 1.89
CA GLN A 103 -8.97 -10.19 0.45
C GLN A 103 -7.58 -10.17 -0.21
N TRP A 104 -6.57 -9.65 0.48
CA TRP A 104 -5.23 -9.38 -0.07
C TRP A 104 -4.21 -10.42 0.35
N TRP A 105 -3.57 -11.07 -0.61
CA TRP A 105 -2.65 -12.18 -0.45
C TRP A 105 -1.42 -12.00 -1.35
N ALA A 106 -0.39 -12.81 -1.10
CA ALA A 106 0.84 -12.89 -1.87
C ALA A 106 1.11 -14.35 -2.26
N PHE A 107 1.74 -14.55 -3.42
CA PHE A 107 2.22 -15.87 -3.83
C PHE A 107 3.47 -16.32 -3.06
N TYR A 108 4.25 -15.36 -2.58
CA TYR A 108 5.51 -15.63 -1.90
C TYR A 108 5.43 -15.21 -0.45
N GLN A 109 6.11 -15.95 0.41
CA GLN A 109 6.21 -15.63 1.82
C GLN A 109 6.88 -14.24 2.00
N PRO A 110 6.26 -13.32 2.75
CA PRO A 110 6.90 -12.07 3.14
C PRO A 110 8.24 -12.31 3.85
N ALA A 111 9.29 -11.65 3.38
CA ALA A 111 10.64 -11.75 3.94
C ALA A 111 11.43 -10.46 3.69
N GLY A 112 12.44 -10.21 4.52
CA GLY A 112 13.30 -9.02 4.40
C GLY A 112 12.82 -7.85 5.27
N ASP A 113 13.16 -6.63 4.85
CA ASP A 113 12.85 -5.40 5.58
C ASP A 113 11.35 -5.11 5.57
N ILE A 114 10.78 -4.85 6.75
CA ILE A 114 9.34 -4.58 6.92
C ILE A 114 8.91 -3.36 6.10
N GLU A 115 9.74 -2.31 6.06
CA GLU A 115 9.46 -1.10 5.29
C GLU A 115 9.40 -1.37 3.78
N ALA A 116 10.35 -2.17 3.26
CA ALA A 116 10.33 -2.58 1.86
C ALA A 116 9.08 -3.38 1.53
N TYR A 117 8.68 -4.34 2.39
CA TYR A 117 7.45 -5.10 2.21
C TYR A 117 6.20 -4.20 2.23
N ARG A 118 6.15 -3.19 3.08
CA ARG A 118 5.04 -2.22 3.10
C ARG A 118 4.98 -1.38 1.83
N ALA A 119 6.12 -0.96 1.30
CA ALA A 119 6.16 -0.21 0.04
C ALA A 119 5.76 -1.09 -1.14
N ASP A 120 6.26 -2.33 -1.19
CA ASP A 120 6.00 -3.32 -2.23
C ASP A 120 4.50 -3.67 -2.37
N TYR A 121 3.76 -3.68 -1.24
CA TYR A 121 2.34 -4.03 -1.18
C TYR A 121 1.44 -2.85 -0.73
N GLU A 122 1.99 -1.63 -0.71
CA GLU A 122 1.33 -0.40 -0.33
C GLU A 122 0.54 -0.46 1.00
N ILE A 123 1.11 -1.14 2.00
CA ILE A 123 0.46 -1.41 3.29
C ILE A 123 0.75 -0.28 4.28
N CYS A 124 -0.20 0.63 4.42
CA CYS A 124 -0.13 1.69 5.43
C CYS A 124 0.00 1.12 6.85
N TYR A 125 0.82 1.78 7.68
CA TYR A 125 1.07 1.34 9.06
C TYR A 125 -0.20 1.35 9.91
N GLN A 126 -1.17 2.22 9.59
CA GLN A 126 -2.46 2.28 10.25
C GLN A 126 -3.37 1.09 9.90
N TRP A 127 -3.14 0.42 8.77
CA TRP A 127 -4.00 -0.69 8.32
C TRP A 127 -3.60 -2.01 8.98
N SER A 128 -2.30 -2.25 9.12
CA SER A 128 -1.80 -3.47 9.74
C SER A 128 -0.43 -3.25 10.37
N PRO A 129 -0.19 -3.76 11.59
CA PRO A 129 1.14 -3.82 12.19
C PRO A 129 2.04 -4.90 11.57
N LEU A 130 1.50 -5.82 10.75
CA LEU A 130 2.23 -6.95 10.14
C LEU A 130 2.84 -7.92 11.16
N ASP A 131 2.12 -8.17 12.25
CA ASP A 131 2.58 -8.97 13.40
C ASP A 131 2.17 -10.45 13.32
N LYS A 132 1.27 -10.79 12.41
CA LYS A 132 0.86 -12.15 12.12
C LYS A 132 0.94 -12.43 10.62
N MET A 133 1.13 -13.70 10.29
CA MET A 133 1.05 -14.19 8.92
C MET A 133 0.26 -15.49 8.87
N SER A 134 -0.55 -15.67 7.85
CA SER A 134 -1.16 -16.96 7.51
C SER A 134 -0.55 -17.48 6.21
N GLN A 135 -0.24 -18.77 6.18
CA GLN A 135 0.04 -19.54 4.98
C GLN A 135 -1.14 -20.49 4.77
N CYS A 136 -1.76 -20.45 3.60
CA CYS A 136 -2.90 -21.31 3.28
C CYS A 136 -2.73 -21.92 1.88
N HIS A 137 -3.52 -22.95 1.57
CA HIS A 137 -3.72 -23.41 0.20
C HIS A 137 -5.00 -22.84 -0.37
N LEU A 138 -4.93 -22.36 -1.61
CA LEU A 138 -6.10 -21.95 -2.39
C LEU A 138 -6.87 -23.20 -2.81
N LYS A 139 -8.18 -23.25 -2.52
CA LYS A 139 -9.02 -24.34 -3.02
C LYS A 139 -9.11 -24.31 -4.55
N PRO A 140 -9.23 -25.47 -5.21
CA PRO A 140 -9.52 -25.55 -6.64
C PRO A 140 -10.83 -24.82 -7.00
N GLY A 141 -10.86 -24.19 -8.17
CA GLY A 141 -12.01 -23.43 -8.66
C GLY A 141 -12.13 -22.02 -8.10
N THR A 142 -11.28 -21.62 -7.15
CA THR A 142 -11.25 -20.24 -6.64
C THR A 142 -10.78 -19.27 -7.72
N LYS A 143 -11.52 -18.17 -7.88
CA LYS A 143 -11.09 -17.05 -8.71
C LYS A 143 -10.26 -16.06 -7.91
N ILE A 144 -9.18 -15.60 -8.52
CA ILE A 144 -8.29 -14.57 -8.00
C ILE A 144 -8.06 -13.50 -9.05
N VAL A 145 -7.73 -12.29 -8.62
CA VAL A 145 -7.17 -11.26 -9.48
C VAL A 145 -5.68 -11.14 -9.16
N VAL A 146 -4.85 -11.25 -10.19
CA VAL A 146 -3.41 -11.01 -10.07
C VAL A 146 -3.08 -9.72 -10.79
N GLY A 147 -2.38 -8.84 -10.10
CA GLY A 147 -2.07 -7.52 -10.60
C GLY A 147 -1.04 -6.81 -9.77
N THR A 148 -0.67 -5.61 -10.20
CA THR A 148 0.35 -4.80 -9.54
C THR A 148 -0.26 -3.66 -8.75
N GLY A 149 0.40 -3.26 -7.67
CA GLY A 149 -0.12 -2.33 -6.68
C GLY A 149 -0.37 -0.93 -7.22
N GLN A 150 -1.43 -0.29 -6.73
CA GLN A 150 -1.68 1.14 -6.91
C GLN A 150 -1.13 1.90 -5.70
N SER A 151 -0.70 3.13 -5.93
CA SER A 151 -0.27 4.05 -4.90
C SER A 151 -1.28 4.19 -3.75
N ALA A 152 -0.78 4.40 -2.54
CA ALA A 152 -1.59 4.56 -1.34
C ALA A 152 -1.16 5.79 -0.53
N VAL A 153 -2.10 6.71 -0.31
CA VAL A 153 -1.89 7.83 0.60
C VAL A 153 -2.20 7.35 2.03
N CYS A 154 -1.15 7.14 2.82
CA CYS A 154 -1.26 6.62 4.17
C CYS A 154 -1.43 7.74 5.21
N SER A 155 -0.75 8.86 5.01
CA SER A 155 -0.88 10.06 5.84
C SER A 155 -0.45 11.28 5.03
N GLU A 156 -0.50 12.45 5.65
CA GLU A 156 0.03 13.68 5.05
C GLU A 156 1.54 13.62 4.73
N TYR A 157 2.28 12.72 5.39
CA TYR A 157 3.73 12.60 5.27
C TYR A 157 4.18 11.26 4.68
N LEU A 158 3.25 10.36 4.37
CA LEU A 158 3.55 9.04 3.85
C LEU A 158 2.59 8.69 2.72
N THR A 159 3.16 8.53 1.53
CA THR A 159 2.49 7.96 0.37
C THR A 159 3.39 6.88 -0.20
N TYR A 160 2.85 5.68 -0.40
CA TYR A 160 3.52 4.67 -1.20
C TYR A 160 3.22 4.90 -2.68
N PRO A 161 4.23 4.87 -3.58
CA PRO A 161 4.03 4.99 -5.01
C PRO A 161 3.39 3.70 -5.57
N VAL A 162 3.05 3.70 -6.87
CA VAL A 162 2.69 2.48 -7.61
C VAL A 162 3.83 1.47 -7.52
N SER A 163 3.52 0.24 -7.13
CA SER A 163 4.46 -0.89 -7.09
C SER A 163 4.37 -1.76 -8.33
N ASN A 164 5.50 -2.29 -8.77
CA ASN A 164 5.56 -3.33 -9.80
C ASN A 164 5.38 -4.75 -9.25
N LYS A 165 5.24 -4.91 -7.93
CA LYS A 165 5.08 -6.21 -7.27
C LYS A 165 3.66 -6.71 -7.45
N GLN A 166 3.56 -8.02 -7.69
CA GLN A 166 2.28 -8.67 -7.86
C GLN A 166 1.63 -8.95 -6.51
N GLN A 167 0.34 -8.65 -6.44
CA GLN A 167 -0.53 -8.98 -5.33
C GLN A 167 -1.67 -9.87 -5.85
N VAL A 168 -2.22 -10.66 -4.94
CA VAL A 168 -3.34 -11.56 -5.20
C VAL A 168 -4.56 -11.03 -4.45
N PHE A 169 -5.60 -10.68 -5.19
CA PHE A 169 -6.90 -10.33 -4.62
C PHE A 169 -7.88 -11.49 -4.78
N MET A 170 -8.64 -11.80 -3.75
CA MET A 170 -9.72 -12.79 -3.84
C MET A 170 -10.87 -12.45 -2.90
N THR A 171 -12.05 -12.96 -3.23
CA THR A 171 -13.25 -12.94 -2.38
C THR A 171 -13.56 -14.34 -1.87
N GLY A 172 -14.40 -14.45 -0.84
CA GLY A 172 -14.82 -15.73 -0.27
C GLY A 172 -14.13 -16.09 1.06
N GLY A 173 -13.13 -15.32 1.49
CA GLY A 173 -12.52 -15.47 2.83
C GLY A 173 -12.06 -16.89 3.12
N GLU A 174 -12.46 -17.45 4.26
CA GLU A 174 -12.07 -18.81 4.68
C GLU A 174 -12.64 -19.91 3.77
N ASP A 175 -13.77 -19.66 3.08
CA ASP A 175 -14.37 -20.64 2.19
C ASP A 175 -13.49 -20.92 0.97
N ALA A 176 -12.64 -19.98 0.57
CA ALA A 176 -11.70 -20.11 -0.53
C ALA A 176 -10.40 -20.85 -0.16
N LEU A 177 -10.19 -21.15 1.13
CA LEU A 177 -8.90 -21.59 1.68
C LEU A 177 -8.98 -22.97 2.33
N SER A 178 -7.86 -23.70 2.31
CA SER A 178 -7.66 -24.93 3.09
C SER A 178 -6.28 -24.94 3.74
N ASP A 179 -6.09 -25.84 4.71
CA ASP A 179 -4.80 -26.18 5.32
C ASP A 179 -3.99 -24.96 5.81
N CYS A 180 -4.68 -24.02 6.44
CA CYS A 180 -4.08 -22.78 6.91
C CYS A 180 -3.22 -23.01 8.16
N GLN A 181 -2.02 -22.45 8.14
CA GLN A 181 -1.12 -22.34 9.29
C GLN A 181 -0.82 -20.87 9.60
N ASP A 182 -0.87 -20.51 10.87
CA ASP A 182 -0.57 -19.16 11.34
C ASP A 182 0.82 -19.07 11.97
N PHE A 183 1.45 -17.91 11.79
CA PHE A 183 2.77 -17.58 12.28
C PHE A 183 2.73 -16.24 13.01
N THR A 184 3.65 -16.08 13.96
CA THR A 184 3.86 -14.81 14.68
C THR A 184 5.13 -14.17 14.18
N GLY A 185 5.05 -12.89 13.81
CA GLY A 185 6.22 -12.09 13.48
C GLY A 185 7.09 -11.95 14.72
N VAL A 186 8.36 -12.32 14.60
CA VAL A 186 9.37 -12.12 15.63
C VAL A 186 10.43 -11.18 15.09
N MET A 187 10.79 -10.16 15.89
CA MET A 187 11.81 -9.20 15.50
C MET A 187 13.20 -9.83 15.61
N SER A 188 14.04 -9.55 14.63
CA SER A 188 15.45 -9.91 14.63
C SER A 188 16.24 -8.76 14.01
N TRP A 189 17.36 -8.42 14.62
CA TRP A 189 18.26 -7.37 14.14
C TRP A 189 19.23 -7.95 13.12
N ARG A 190 19.45 -7.23 12.03
CA ARG A 190 20.44 -7.54 10.99
C ARG A 190 21.48 -6.45 10.92
#